data_AF-A0A4Y9F7R5-F1
#
_entry.id   AF-A0A4Y9F7R5-F1
#
_cell.length_a   1.000
_cell.length_b   1.000
_cell.length_c   1.000
_cell.angle_alpha   90.00
_cell.angle_beta   90.00
_cell.angle_gamma   90.00
#
_symmetry.space_group_name_H-M   'P 1'
#
loop_
_entity.id
_entity.type
_entity.pdbx_description
1 polymer ?
#
loop_
_entity_poly.entity_id
_entity_poly.type
_entity_poly.pdbx_seq_one_letter_code
_entity_poly.pdbx_strand_id
1 'polypeptide(L)'
;MRESTPQPHQLDNGPTKRRPGQRLNRELKTNNRVLNRLRSVVERVITHVKTWRILHTGFRRPFGSYGRVFSVVRGLVFYAAGRTFE
;
A
#
# COMPACT_ATOMS: atom_id res chain seq x y z
N MET A 1 22.91 -7.41 29.83
CA MET A 1 22.04 -6.46 29.10
C MET A 1 21.14 -7.30 28.19
N ARG A 2 19.90 -7.59 28.60
CA ARG A 2 19.02 -8.54 27.89
C ARG A 2 18.36 -7.80 26.72
N GLU A 3 18.69 -8.16 25.48
CA GLU A 3 17.91 -7.74 24.31
C GLU A 3 16.53 -8.40 24.41
N SER A 4 15.56 -7.67 24.95
CA SER A 4 14.16 -8.06 24.95
C SER A 4 13.67 -8.04 23.51
N THR A 5 13.69 -9.20 22.85
CA THR A 5 13.01 -9.43 21.58
C THR A 5 11.56 -8.99 21.72
N PRO A 6 11.09 -7.98 20.97
CA PRO A 6 9.70 -7.55 21.02
C PRO A 6 8.82 -8.66 20.46
N GLN A 7 7.78 -9.03 21.18
CA GLN A 7 6.84 -10.06 20.75
C GLN A 7 6.07 -9.62 19.49
N PRO A 8 5.66 -10.54 18.60
CA PRO A 8 5.08 -10.22 17.29
C PRO A 8 3.77 -9.41 17.35
N HIS A 9 3.05 -9.43 18.48
CA HIS A 9 1.86 -8.59 18.71
C HIS A 9 2.19 -7.12 19.00
N GLN A 10 3.47 -6.79 19.17
CA GLN A 10 3.97 -5.48 19.59
C GLN A 10 4.66 -4.71 18.44
N LEU A 11 4.66 -5.29 17.24
CA LEU A 11 5.13 -4.63 16.04
C LEU A 11 4.09 -3.59 15.61
N ASP A 12 4.43 -2.32 15.76
CA ASP A 12 3.64 -1.21 15.22
C ASP A 12 3.35 -1.42 13.72
N ASN A 13 2.19 -0.94 13.26
CA ASN A 13 1.78 -1.06 11.86
C ASN A 13 2.70 -0.27 10.90
N GLY A 14 3.58 0.57 11.45
CA GLY A 14 4.57 1.38 10.73
C GLY A 14 5.94 0.71 10.56
N PRO A 15 6.72 1.16 9.56
CA PRO A 15 8.05 0.63 9.32
C PRO A 15 9.02 1.03 10.44
N THR A 16 9.75 0.06 10.99
CA THR A 16 10.74 0.31 12.04
C THR A 16 12.06 0.80 11.45
N LYS A 17 12.48 2.02 11.79
CA LYS A 17 13.77 2.59 11.35
C LYS A 17 14.93 1.98 12.13
N ARG A 18 16.01 1.60 11.44
CA ARG A 18 17.26 1.16 12.09
C ARG A 18 17.92 2.34 12.81
N ARG A 19 18.38 2.13 14.05
CA ARG A 19 19.25 3.07 14.77
C ARG A 19 20.72 2.77 14.45
N PRO A 20 21.62 3.79 14.44
CA PRO A 20 23.06 3.56 14.25
C PRO A 20 23.59 2.61 15.33
N GLY A 21 24.32 1.57 14.95
CA GLY A 21 24.89 0.57 15.87
C GLY A 21 23.96 -0.58 16.29
N GLN A 22 22.66 -0.55 15.97
CA GLN A 22 21.72 -1.60 16.34
C GLN A 22 21.38 -2.52 15.16
N ARG A 23 21.53 -3.84 15.33
CA ARG A 23 21.10 -4.82 14.32
C ARG A 23 19.59 -4.99 14.40
N LEU A 24 18.92 -4.85 13.26
CA LEU A 24 17.48 -5.05 13.18
C LEU A 24 17.16 -6.55 13.34
N ASN A 25 16.24 -6.88 14.24
CA ASN A 25 15.76 -8.26 14.45
C ASN A 25 15.23 -8.85 13.12
N ARG A 26 15.31 -10.18 12.95
CA ARG A 26 14.83 -10.88 11.74
C ARG A 26 13.35 -10.60 11.47
N GLU A 27 12.53 -10.59 12.51
CA GLU A 27 11.09 -10.31 12.41
C GLU A 27 10.79 -8.88 11.94
N LEU A 28 11.49 -7.89 12.50
CA LEU A 28 11.41 -6.49 12.09
C LEU A 28 11.84 -6.29 10.63
N LYS A 29 12.87 -7.03 10.17
CA LYS A 29 13.28 -7.00 8.75
C LYS A 29 12.19 -7.56 7.83
N THR A 30 11.56 -8.65 8.22
CA THR A 30 10.49 -9.27 7.44
C THR A 30 9.28 -8.34 7.35
N ASN A 31 8.86 -7.75 8.46
CA ASN A 31 7.77 -6.77 8.48
C ASN A 31 8.08 -5.55 7.58
N ASN A 32 9.27 -4.95 7.73
CA ASN A 32 9.70 -3.85 6.87
C ASN A 32 9.73 -4.23 5.38
N ARG A 33 10.06 -5.48 5.04
CA ARG A 33 10.05 -5.96 3.65
C ARG A 33 8.63 -6.03 3.09
N VAL A 34 7.67 -6.48 3.88
CA VAL A 34 6.25 -6.51 3.51
C VAL A 34 5.74 -5.09 3.29
N LEU A 35 5.99 -4.18 4.23
CA LEU A 35 5.58 -2.78 4.13
C LEU A 35 6.21 -2.07 2.93
N ASN A 36 7.51 -2.25 2.69
CA ASN A 36 8.17 -1.67 1.52
C ASN A 36 7.64 -2.24 0.20
N ARG A 37 7.26 -3.53 0.16
CA ARG A 37 6.66 -4.12 -1.03
C ARG A 37 5.29 -3.49 -1.33
N LEU A 38 4.45 -3.32 -0.30
CA LEU A 38 3.16 -2.64 -0.45
C LEU A 38 3.34 -1.19 -0.89
N ARG A 39 4.24 -0.45 -0.24
CA ARG A 39 4.56 0.94 -0.59
C ARG A 39 5.01 1.07 -2.04
N SER A 40 5.91 0.20 -2.51
CA SER A 40 6.40 0.23 -3.89
C SER A 40 5.28 0.04 -4.92
N VAL A 41 4.31 -0.84 -4.64
CA VAL A 41 3.14 -1.03 -5.51
C VAL A 41 2.26 0.23 -5.51
N VAL A 42 1.97 0.79 -4.33
CA VAL A 42 1.15 2.00 -4.21
C VAL A 42 1.80 3.20 -4.90
N GLU A 43 3.09 3.43 -4.69
CA GLU A 43 3.85 4.51 -5.34
C GLU A 43 3.85 4.34 -6.86
N ARG A 44 4.07 3.12 -7.37
CA ARG A 44 4.01 2.85 -8.81
C ARG A 44 2.63 3.15 -9.37
N VAL A 45 1.56 2.75 -8.68
CA VAL A 45 0.18 3.07 -9.10
C VAL A 45 -0.05 4.58 -9.10
N ILE A 46 0.35 5.30 -8.04
CA ILE A 46 0.23 6.76 -7.96
C ILE A 46 1.00 7.43 -9.10
N THR A 47 2.24 7.01 -9.37
CA THR A 47 3.02 7.55 -10.49
C THR A 47 2.31 7.32 -11.81
N HIS A 48 1.81 6.12 -12.09
CA HIS A 48 1.11 5.85 -13.34
C HIS A 48 -0.21 6.62 -13.49
N VAL A 49 -0.93 6.84 -12.38
CA VAL A 49 -2.15 7.65 -12.34
C VAL A 49 -1.80 9.13 -12.55
N LYS A 50 -0.79 9.67 -11.85
CA LYS A 50 -0.32 11.05 -11.97
C LYS A 50 0.24 11.36 -13.35
N THR A 51 0.93 10.41 -13.97
CA THR A 51 1.42 10.52 -15.35
C THR A 51 0.30 10.28 -16.38
N TRP A 52 -0.94 10.04 -15.94
CA TRP A 52 -2.12 9.85 -16.78
C TRP A 52 -2.02 8.69 -17.78
N ARG A 53 -0.95 7.88 -17.79
CA ARG A 53 -0.75 6.81 -18.79
C ARG A 53 -1.84 5.74 -18.72
N ILE A 54 -2.26 5.32 -17.52
CA ILE A 54 -3.34 4.33 -17.35
C ILE A 54 -4.68 4.88 -17.84
N LEU A 55 -4.89 6.19 -17.71
CA LEU A 55 -6.14 6.85 -18.07
C LEU A 55 -6.15 7.20 -19.57
N HIS A 56 -5.07 7.74 -20.10
CA HIS A 56 -5.01 8.25 -21.46
C HIS A 56 -4.96 7.16 -22.53
N THR A 57 -4.41 5.97 -22.25
CA THR A 57 -4.33 4.89 -23.27
C THR A 57 -5.64 4.13 -23.47
N GLY A 58 -6.62 4.24 -22.56
CA GLY A 58 -7.90 3.52 -22.65
C GLY A 58 -9.15 4.36 -22.41
N PHE A 59 -9.02 5.55 -21.82
CA PHE A 59 -10.15 6.38 -21.40
C PHE A 59 -10.28 7.61 -22.31
N ARG A 60 -10.88 7.41 -23.50
CA ARG A 60 -11.17 8.48 -24.46
C ARG A 60 -12.40 9.34 -24.08
N ARG A 61 -12.97 9.15 -22.89
CA ARG A 61 -14.16 9.85 -22.37
C ARG A 61 -13.73 11.08 -21.54
N PRO A 62 -14.53 12.17 -21.54
CA PRO A 62 -14.18 13.41 -20.85
C PRO A 62 -13.95 13.19 -19.35
N PHE A 63 -12.93 13.88 -18.81
CA PHE A 63 -12.48 13.78 -17.41
C PHE A 63 -13.60 13.86 -16.36
N GLY A 64 -14.70 14.56 -16.64
CA GLY A 64 -15.86 14.65 -15.73
C GLY A 64 -16.56 13.31 -15.44
N SER A 65 -16.40 12.30 -16.31
CA SER A 65 -16.97 10.95 -16.07
C SER A 65 -16.02 10.02 -15.28
N TYR A 66 -14.76 10.42 -15.08
CA TYR A 66 -13.76 9.58 -14.41
C TYR A 66 -14.15 9.25 -12.98
N GLY A 67 -14.63 10.23 -12.20
CA GLY A 67 -15.06 10.01 -10.82
C GLY A 67 -16.15 8.95 -10.71
N ARG A 68 -17.12 8.94 -11.63
CA ARG A 68 -18.19 7.94 -11.66
C ARG A 68 -17.65 6.55 -11.99
N VAL A 69 -16.81 6.44 -13.01
CA VAL A 69 -16.21 5.14 -13.40
C VAL A 69 -15.32 4.60 -12.29
N PHE A 70 -14.51 5.45 -11.66
CA PHE A 70 -13.69 5.05 -10.52
C PHE A 70 -14.55 4.55 -9.36
N SER A 71 -15.62 5.26 -8.99
CA SER A 71 -16.54 4.82 -7.93
C SER A 71 -17.20 3.48 -8.24
N VAL A 72 -17.62 3.25 -9.49
CA VAL A 72 -18.24 1.99 -9.93
C VAL A 72 -17.23 0.84 -9.91
N VAL A 73 -16.04 1.02 -10.51
CA VAL A 73 -14.97 0.00 -10.52
C VAL A 73 -14.56 -0.34 -9.10
N ARG A 74 -14.39 0.67 -8.26
CA ARG A 74 -14.08 0.48 -6.84
C ARG A 74 -15.19 -0.31 -6.15
N GLY A 75 -16.45 0.08 -6.30
CA GLY A 75 -17.60 -0.65 -5.75
C GLY A 75 -17.62 -2.12 -6.20
N LEU A 76 -17.35 -2.39 -7.47
CA LEU A 76 -17.29 -3.74 -8.02
C LEU A 76 -16.15 -4.57 -7.42
N VAL A 77 -14.97 -3.98 -7.22
CA VAL A 77 -13.82 -4.65 -6.58
C VAL A 77 -14.13 -4.98 -5.12
N PHE A 78 -14.75 -4.07 -4.38
CA PHE A 78 -15.15 -4.31 -2.98
C PHE A 78 -16.26 -5.37 -2.88
N TYR A 79 -17.24 -5.33 -3.78
CA TYR A 79 -18.27 -6.36 -3.91
C TYR A 79 -17.65 -7.74 -4.18
N ALA A 80 -16.73 -7.84 -5.14
CA ALA A 80 -16.02 -9.09 -5.45
C ALA A 80 -15.14 -9.58 -4.28
N ALA A 81 -14.63 -8.67 -3.47
CA ALA A 81 -13.84 -8.99 -2.27
C ALA A 81 -14.71 -9.32 -1.03
N GLY A 82 -16.05 -9.32 -1.14
CA GLY A 82 -16.96 -9.59 -0.04
C GLY A 82 -16.91 -8.56 1.09
N ARG A 83 -16.46 -7.33 0.82
CA ARG A 83 -16.38 -6.24 1.80
C ARG A 83 -17.40 -5.15 1.46
N THR A 84 -18.23 -4.79 2.45
CA THR A 84 -19.18 -3.68 2.33
C THR A 84 -18.46 -2.33 2.37
N PHE A 85 -19.05 -1.36 1.69
CA PHE A 85 -18.52 -0.02 1.56
C PHE A 85 -19.06 0.86 2.69
N GLU A 86 -18.27 1.09 3.74
CA GLU A 86 -18.52 2.10 4.79
C GLU A 86 -17.63 3.32 4.56
#